data_AF-A0A3D5UNM8-F1
#
_entry.id   AF-A0A3D5UNM8-F1
#
_cell.length_a   1.000
_cell.length_b   1.000
_cell.length_c   1.000
_cell.angle_alpha   90.00
_cell.angle_beta   90.00
_cell.angle_gamma   90.00
#
_symmetry.space_group_name_H-M   'P 1'
#
loop_
_entity.id
_entity.type
_entity.pdbx_description
1 polymer ?
#
loop_
_entity_poly.entity_id
_entity_poly.type
_entity_poly.pdbx_seq_one_letter_code
_entity_poly.pdbx_strand_id
1 'polypeptide(L)'
;MQSSVTVGVAFKNPEEKDEDYFNFEVALNTHSVDLDGYDLSKMTSLNVGDEIEITKDIQWTMVEGGGHHVSGTIKVPRQYEGEKIDYKDKEYIRLEIMKLDGINSRVFEWKKDLFYDQENKE
;
A
#
# COMPACT_ATOMS: atom_id res chain seq x y z
N MET A 1 19.66 7.83 -9.15
CA MET A 1 19.06 9.02 -8.54
C MET A 1 18.63 8.63 -7.12
N GLN A 2 19.04 9.37 -6.10
CA GLN A 2 18.41 9.26 -4.78
C GLN A 2 17.22 10.21 -4.79
N SER A 3 16.03 9.71 -4.44
CA SER A 3 14.87 10.58 -4.28
C SER A 3 14.93 11.28 -2.94
N SER A 4 14.43 12.50 -2.94
CA SER A 4 14.27 13.33 -1.74
C SER A 4 13.07 12.96 -0.88
N VAL A 5 12.19 12.11 -1.42
CA VAL A 5 10.97 11.68 -0.74
C VAL A 5 11.26 10.45 0.09
N THR A 6 10.99 10.53 1.38
CA THR A 6 10.90 9.38 2.28
C THR A 6 9.46 8.88 2.26
N VAL A 7 9.29 7.55 2.16
CA VAL A 7 7.98 6.92 2.09
C VAL A 7 7.88 5.87 3.18
N GLY A 8 6.88 6.02 4.06
CA GLY A 8 6.47 5.00 5.02
C GLY A 8 5.15 4.39 4.56
N VAL A 9 5.03 3.06 4.65
CA VAL A 9 3.79 2.34 4.37
C VAL A 9 3.54 1.31 5.46
N ALA A 10 2.31 1.23 5.95
CA ALA A 10 1.86 0.20 6.89
C ALA A 10 0.65 -0.55 6.33
N PHE A 11 0.70 -1.88 6.35
CA PHE A 11 -0.44 -2.72 6.02
C PHE A 11 -1.33 -2.92 7.25
N LYS A 12 -2.58 -2.44 7.19
CA LYS A 12 -3.44 -2.29 8.36
C LYS A 12 -4.38 -3.46 8.62
N ASN A 13 -4.66 -4.29 7.61
CA ASN A 13 -5.61 -5.40 7.76
C ASN A 13 -5.31 -6.45 8.84
N PRO A 14 -4.05 -6.68 9.27
CA PRO A 14 -3.76 -7.55 10.42
C PRO A 14 -4.32 -6.99 11.75
N GLU A 15 -4.45 -5.67 11.87
CA GLU A 15 -4.94 -4.98 13.08
C GLU A 15 -6.42 -4.57 12.92
N GLU A 16 -6.80 -4.12 11.73
CA GLU A 16 -8.09 -3.53 11.42
C GLU A 16 -8.78 -4.33 10.31
N LYS A 17 -9.78 -5.13 10.68
CA LYS A 17 -10.49 -5.98 9.73
C LYS A 17 -11.32 -5.14 8.75
N ASP A 18 -11.09 -5.37 7.47
CA ASP A 18 -11.89 -4.86 6.36
C ASP A 18 -12.07 -6.00 5.36
N GLU A 19 -13.34 -6.31 5.10
CA GLU A 19 -13.75 -7.44 4.28
C GLU A 19 -13.75 -7.09 2.79
N ASP A 20 -13.75 -5.81 2.45
CA ASP A 20 -13.89 -5.31 1.09
C ASP A 20 -12.57 -4.77 0.54
N TYR A 21 -11.67 -4.27 1.41
CA TYR A 21 -10.42 -3.63 1.00
C TYR A 21 -9.19 -4.11 1.76
N PHE A 22 -8.06 -4.21 1.05
CA PHE A 22 -6.73 -4.11 1.62
C PHE A 22 -6.41 -2.63 1.89
N ASN A 23 -6.15 -2.30 3.14
CA ASN A 23 -5.92 -0.94 3.63
C ASN A 23 -4.43 -0.73 3.93
N PHE A 24 -3.86 0.32 3.35
CA PHE A 24 -2.49 0.74 3.58
C PHE A 24 -2.46 2.20 4.03
N GLU A 25 -1.84 2.47 5.17
CA GLU A 25 -1.48 3.83 5.55
C GLU A 25 -0.18 4.21 4.85
N VAL A 26 -0.15 5.39 4.24
CA VAL A 26 1.01 5.91 3.52
C VAL A 26 1.37 7.29 4.06
N ALA A 27 2.65 7.50 4.34
CA ALA A 27 3.22 8.80 4.69
C ALA A 27 4.35 9.13 3.70
N LEU A 28 4.21 10.28 3.03
CA LEU A 28 5.19 10.86 2.14
C LEU A 28 5.80 12.09 2.81
N ASN A 29 7.12 12.14 2.88
CA ASN A 29 7.83 13.26 3.48
C ASN A 29 8.98 13.69 2.57
N THR A 30 9.06 14.97 2.24
CA THR A 30 10.15 15.54 1.45
C THR A 30 10.43 16.97 1.89
N HIS A 31 11.59 17.49 1.51
CA HIS A 31 11.95 18.89 1.73
C HIS A 31 12.31 19.61 0.42
N SER A 32 12.06 19.00 -0.75
CA SER A 32 12.51 19.56 -2.04
C SER A 32 11.55 19.42 -3.21
N VAL A 33 10.46 18.68 -3.08
CA VAL A 33 9.44 18.56 -4.14
C VAL A 33 8.05 18.76 -3.58
N ASP A 34 7.16 19.31 -4.39
CA ASP A 34 5.74 19.41 -4.06
C ASP A 34 5.05 18.07 -4.31
N LEU A 35 4.30 17.59 -3.32
CA LEU A 35 3.61 16.30 -3.32
C LEU A 35 2.13 16.39 -3.73
N ASP A 36 1.56 17.60 -3.84
CA ASP A 36 0.12 17.79 -4.09
C ASP A 36 -0.34 17.21 -5.43
N GLY A 37 0.59 17.05 -6.38
CA GLY A 37 0.33 16.50 -7.71
C GLY A 37 0.31 14.97 -7.79
N TYR A 38 0.67 14.25 -6.73
CA TYR A 38 0.74 12.79 -6.77
C TYR A 38 -0.62 12.14 -6.48
N ASP A 39 -1.08 11.35 -7.44
CA ASP A 39 -2.25 10.50 -7.29
C ASP A 39 -1.80 9.04 -7.13
N LEU A 40 -1.66 8.60 -5.88
CA LEU A 40 -1.16 7.26 -5.58
C LEU A 40 -2.08 6.15 -6.11
N SER A 41 -3.36 6.44 -6.38
CA SER A 41 -4.27 5.43 -6.96
C SER A 41 -3.83 4.94 -8.34
N LYS A 42 -3.17 5.82 -9.11
CA LYS A 42 -2.67 5.54 -10.47
C LYS A 42 -1.22 5.06 -10.49
N MET A 43 -0.55 5.14 -9.34
CA MET A 43 0.87 4.86 -9.19
C MET A 43 1.11 3.59 -8.40
N THR A 44 0.06 2.87 -8.01
CA THR A 44 0.15 1.72 -7.12
C THR A 44 -0.22 0.44 -7.83
N SER A 45 0.49 -0.64 -7.53
CA SER A 45 0.06 -2.01 -7.75
C SER A 45 0.16 -2.81 -6.46
N LEU A 46 -0.68 -3.83 -6.33
CA LEU A 46 -0.67 -4.76 -5.21
C LEU A 46 -0.51 -6.18 -5.71
N ASN A 47 0.54 -6.87 -5.28
CA ASN A 47 0.66 -8.32 -5.42
C ASN A 47 0.20 -9.03 -4.15
N VAL A 48 -0.61 -10.06 -4.33
CA VAL A 48 -1.13 -10.92 -3.25
C VAL A 48 -0.64 -12.34 -3.52
N GLY A 49 0.54 -12.68 -2.99
CA GLY A 49 1.35 -13.80 -3.46
C GLY A 49 1.88 -13.60 -4.88
N ASP A 50 2.27 -14.69 -5.54
CA ASP A 50 2.89 -14.66 -6.88
C ASP A 50 1.86 -14.57 -8.03
N GLU A 51 0.61 -14.98 -7.79
CA GLU A 51 -0.37 -15.20 -8.86
C GLU A 51 -1.30 -14.00 -9.10
N ILE A 52 -1.49 -13.15 -8.09
CA ILE A 52 -2.50 -12.09 -8.12
C ILE A 52 -1.80 -10.73 -8.15
N GLU A 53 -2.12 -9.92 -9.16
CA GLU A 53 -1.71 -8.52 -9.28
C GLU A 53 -2.93 -7.63 -9.51
N ILE A 54 -3.17 -6.71 -8.58
CA ILE A 54 -4.28 -5.75 -8.63
C ILE A 54 -3.73 -4.36 -8.96
N THR A 55 -4.21 -3.81 -10.08
CA THR A 55 -3.83 -2.48 -10.60
C THR A 55 -5.02 -1.58 -10.88
N LYS A 56 -6.24 -2.05 -10.59
CA LYS A 56 -7.51 -1.38 -10.89
C LYS A 56 -8.28 -1.09 -9.62
N ASP A 57 -9.13 -0.06 -9.70
CA ASP A 57 -10.06 0.34 -8.65
C ASP A 57 -9.39 0.65 -7.30
N ILE A 58 -8.09 0.94 -7.34
CA ILE A 58 -7.31 1.42 -6.21
C ILE A 58 -7.79 2.84 -5.88
N GLN A 59 -7.96 3.10 -4.58
CA GLN A 59 -8.38 4.40 -4.07
C GLN A 59 -7.23 5.00 -3.29
N TRP A 60 -6.97 6.29 -3.51
CA TRP A 60 -6.08 7.10 -2.69
C TRP A 60 -6.89 8.21 -2.05
N THR A 61 -6.87 8.26 -0.72
CA THR A 61 -7.50 9.33 0.06
C THR A 61 -6.43 9.99 0.91
N MET A 62 -6.07 11.23 0.57
CA MET A 62 -5.28 12.07 1.45
C MET A 62 -6.09 12.36 2.71
N VAL A 63 -5.50 12.10 3.89
CA VAL A 63 -6.14 12.32 5.19
C VAL A 63 -5.59 13.61 5.81
N GLU A 64 -4.28 13.84 5.72
CA GLU A 64 -3.64 15.06 6.21
C GLU A 64 -2.50 15.51 5.32
N GLY A 65 -2.12 16.79 5.48
CA GLY A 65 -0.95 17.36 4.85
C GLY A 65 -1.22 18.13 3.56
N GLY A 66 -0.15 18.35 2.82
CA GLY A 66 -0.10 19.15 1.60
C GLY A 66 1.32 19.71 1.39
N GLY A 67 1.70 19.93 0.14
CA GLY A 67 3.03 20.37 -0.25
C GLY A 67 4.11 19.33 0.08
N HIS A 68 4.74 19.42 1.24
CA HIS A 68 5.98 18.68 1.58
C HIS A 68 5.77 17.45 2.47
N HIS A 69 4.65 17.38 3.16
CA HIS A 69 4.30 16.27 4.05
C HIS A 69 2.87 15.89 3.74
N VAL A 70 2.65 14.64 3.33
CA VAL A 70 1.33 14.11 2.95
C VAL A 70 1.15 12.76 3.62
N SER A 71 -0.01 12.56 4.24
CA SER A 71 -0.42 11.25 4.75
C SER A 71 -1.82 10.90 4.26
N GLY A 72 -2.08 9.61 4.12
CA GLY A 72 -3.37 9.13 3.66
C GLY A 72 -3.46 7.62 3.61
N THR A 73 -4.54 7.15 3.00
CA THR A 73 -4.84 5.73 2.88
C THR A 73 -4.94 5.31 1.42
N ILE A 74 -4.23 4.24 1.07
CA ILE A 74 -4.49 3.48 -0.14
C ILE A 74 -5.45 2.35 0.21
N LYS A 75 -6.56 2.24 -0.53
CA LYS A 75 -7.45 1.08 -0.47
C LYS A 75 -7.40 0.32 -1.78
N VAL A 76 -7.18 -0.99 -1.70
CA VAL A 76 -7.20 -1.89 -2.86
C VAL A 76 -8.34 -2.89 -2.66
N PRO A 77 -9.26 -3.07 -3.62
CA PRO A 77 -10.35 -4.02 -3.46
C PRO A 77 -9.83 -5.44 -3.22
N ARG A 78 -10.50 -6.19 -2.34
CA ARG A 78 -10.24 -7.62 -2.12
C ARG A 78 -10.93 -8.48 -3.18
N GLN A 79 -11.05 -8.00 -4.40
CA GLN A 79 -11.68 -8.71 -5.50
C GLN A 79 -10.76 -8.75 -6.71
N TYR A 80 -10.55 -9.94 -7.26
CA TYR A 80 -9.75 -10.17 -8.46
C TYR A 80 -10.45 -11.20 -9.34
N GLU A 81 -10.67 -10.86 -10.61
CA GLU A 81 -11.37 -11.72 -11.59
C GLU A 81 -12.73 -12.26 -11.12
N GLY A 82 -13.42 -11.53 -10.24
CA GLY A 82 -14.72 -11.89 -9.69
C GLY A 82 -14.66 -12.65 -8.36
N GLU A 83 -13.49 -13.11 -7.94
CA GLU A 83 -13.30 -13.83 -6.68
C GLU A 83 -12.81 -12.92 -5.56
N LYS A 84 -13.24 -13.20 -4.34
CA LYS A 84 -12.76 -12.51 -3.13
C LYS A 84 -11.41 -13.08 -2.71
N ILE A 85 -10.44 -12.21 -2.47
CA ILE A 85 -9.05 -12.56 -2.16
C ILE A 85 -8.75 -12.36 -0.67
N ASP A 86 -8.11 -13.37 -0.06
CA ASP A 86 -7.51 -13.27 1.27
C ASP A 86 -5.98 -13.21 1.19
N TYR A 87 -5.36 -12.57 2.18
CA TYR A 87 -3.91 -12.51 2.34
C TYR A 87 -3.39 -13.57 3.31
N LYS A 88 -4.26 -14.15 4.15
CA LYS A 88 -3.86 -15.09 5.22
C LYS A 88 -3.29 -16.41 4.70
N ASP A 89 -3.70 -16.86 3.52
CA ASP A 89 -3.21 -18.06 2.85
C ASP A 89 -2.01 -17.79 1.94
N LYS A 90 -1.60 -16.52 1.77
CA LYS A 90 -0.55 -16.11 0.84
C LYS A 90 0.78 -15.93 1.54
N GLU A 91 1.85 -16.21 0.81
CA GLU A 91 3.23 -16.08 1.32
C GLU A 91 3.63 -14.62 1.58
N TYR A 92 3.05 -13.68 0.84
CA TYR A 92 3.29 -12.25 1.03
C TYR A 92 2.15 -11.37 0.50
N ILE A 93 2.13 -10.14 1.00
CA ILE A 93 1.48 -8.96 0.40
C ILE A 93 2.59 -8.01 -0.01
N ARG A 94 2.57 -7.51 -1.26
CA ARG A 94 3.57 -6.57 -1.77
C ARG A 94 2.89 -5.38 -2.44
N LEU A 95 3.10 -4.19 -1.89
CA LEU A 95 2.65 -2.93 -2.47
C LEU A 95 3.81 -2.28 -3.22
N GLU A 96 3.58 -1.88 -4.47
CA GLU A 96 4.55 -1.15 -5.26
C GLU A 96 4.01 0.25 -5.59
N ILE A 97 4.80 1.29 -5.28
CA ILE A 97 4.51 2.69 -5.64
C ILE A 97 5.51 3.13 -6.71
N MET A 98 5.02 3.34 -7.92
CA MET A 98 5.79 3.66 -9.12
C MET A 98 5.91 5.17 -9.34
N LYS A 99 6.98 5.59 -10.02
CA LYS A 99 7.16 6.96 -10.57
C LYS A 99 7.09 8.11 -9.55
N LEU A 100 7.32 7.83 -8.26
CA LEU A 100 7.36 8.85 -7.22
C LEU A 100 8.72 9.56 -7.23
N ASP A 101 8.72 10.88 -7.41
CA ASP A 101 9.93 11.73 -7.48
C ASP A 101 10.99 11.19 -8.46
N GLY A 102 10.55 10.81 -9.66
CA GLY A 102 11.42 10.31 -10.73
C GLY A 102 12.05 8.93 -10.48
N ILE A 103 11.72 8.25 -9.38
CA ILE A 103 12.13 6.88 -9.10
C ILE A 103 11.14 5.92 -9.72
N ASN A 104 11.64 4.93 -10.46
CA ASN A 104 10.79 3.97 -11.19
C ASN A 104 9.80 3.26 -10.26
N SER A 105 10.27 2.79 -9.10
CA SER A 105 9.49 1.97 -8.19
C SER A 105 10.03 2.00 -6.76
N ARG A 106 9.12 1.91 -5.79
CA ARG A 106 9.36 1.63 -4.38
C ARG A 106 8.50 0.44 -3.97
N VAL A 107 9.12 -0.60 -3.43
CA VAL A 107 8.46 -1.85 -3.09
C VAL A 107 8.41 -2.03 -1.58
N PHE A 108 7.23 -2.35 -1.07
CA PHE A 108 6.97 -2.65 0.34
C PHE A 108 6.36 -4.05 0.41
N GLU A 109 7.02 -4.96 1.12
CA GLU A 109 6.60 -6.35 1.22
C GLU A 109 6.43 -6.73 2.69
N TRP A 110 5.31 -7.41 2.96
CA TRP A 110 5.04 -8.04 4.23
C TRP A 110 4.85 -9.53 4.00
N LYS A 111 5.64 -10.35 4.70
CA LYS A 111 5.58 -11.80 4.61
C LYS A 111 4.54 -12.37 5.56
N LYS A 112 4.00 -13.54 5.23
CA LYS A 112 2.99 -14.25 6.01
C LYS A 112 3.26 -14.29 7.51
N ASP A 113 4.50 -14.55 7.91
CA ASP A 113 4.93 -14.65 9.31
C ASP A 113 4.74 -13.34 10.11
N LEU A 114 4.58 -12.19 9.44
CA LEU A 114 4.29 -10.90 10.08
C LEU A 114 2.79 -10.72 10.40
N PHE A 115 1.92 -11.58 9.87
CA PHE A 115 0.49 -11.60 10.17
C PHE A 115 0.04 -12.90 10.86
N TYR A 116 0.90 -13.91 10.87
CA TYR A 116 0.71 -15.18 11.58
C TYR A 116 1.33 -15.08 12.99
N ASP A 117 0.64 -14.40 13.92
CA ASP A 117 0.71 -14.61 15.40
C ASP A 117 0.04 -13.45 16.17
N GLN A 118 -1.28 -13.38 16.09
CA GLN A 118 -2.10 -12.59 17.02
C GLN A 118 -3.24 -13.40 17.66
N GLU A 119 -3.52 -14.64 17.21
CA GLU A 119 -4.64 -15.47 17.72
C GLU A 119 -4.20 -16.61 18.66
N ASN A 120 -2.90 -16.91 18.81
CA ASN A 120 -2.38 -17.98 19.69
C ASN A 120 -1.48 -17.47 20.83
N LYS A 121 -1.86 -16.35 21.47
CA LYS A 121 -1.36 -16.05 22.83
C LYS A 121 -2.35 -16.61 23.84
N GLU A 122 -2.29 -17.92 24.06
CA GLU A 122 -2.87 -18.57 25.25
C GLU A 122 -2.02 -18.26 26.50
#